data_AF-A0AA42J0U9-F1
#
_entry.id   AF-A0AA42J0U9-F1
#
_cell.length_a   1.000
_cell.length_b   1.000
_cell.length_c   1.000
_cell.angle_alpha   90.00
_cell.angle_beta   90.00
_cell.angle_gamma   90.00
#
_symmetry.space_group_name_H-M   'P 1'
#
loop_
_entity.id
_entity.type
_entity.pdbx_description
1 polymer ?
#
loop_
_entity_poly.entity_id
_entity_poly.type
_entity_poly.pdbx_seq_one_letter_code
_entity_poly.pdbx_strand_id
1 'polypeptide(L)'
;MVTIGTGMAVIGALGFIVAIWILFGYLYFKKGSVKKGFLLLIISLLLVAGGVVVGIQGEWNNAAEGITLSEDVIQIIDNISVEDASQEQQAKVGQSVYLKINEEDWTKYEDKIMEYYVAWQKSLNDQVDEEMLKTEFENLRQKALSN
;
A
#
# COMPACT_ATOMS: atom_id res chain seq x y z
N MET A 1 9.06 -0.70 2.72
CA MET A 1 10.07 -1.78 2.53
C MET A 1 9.73 -2.53 1.24
N VAL A 2 10.66 -2.61 0.28
CA VAL A 2 10.47 -3.48 -0.89
C VAL A 2 10.42 -4.92 -0.38
N THR A 3 9.25 -5.56 -0.46
CA THR A 3 9.06 -6.94 -0.05
C THR A 3 10.04 -7.81 -0.84
N ILE A 4 10.68 -8.79 -0.19
CA ILE A 4 11.69 -9.66 -0.81
C ILE A 4 11.19 -10.27 -2.14
N GLY A 5 9.87 -10.51 -2.23
CA GLY A 5 9.21 -10.95 -3.47
C GLY A 5 9.32 -9.97 -4.64
N THR A 6 9.13 -8.67 -4.40
CA THR A 6 9.28 -7.61 -5.42
C THR A 6 10.73 -7.46 -5.85
N GLY A 7 11.68 -7.57 -4.92
CA GLY A 7 13.12 -7.57 -5.24
C GLY A 7 13.54 -8.73 -6.14
N MET A 8 13.04 -9.95 -5.87
CA MET A 8 13.31 -11.11 -6.72
C MET A 8 12.62 -11.02 -8.09
N ALA A 9 11.41 -10.46 -8.17
CA ALA A 9 10.70 -10.25 -9.43
C ALA A 9 11.46 -9.29 -10.36
N VAL A 10 12.02 -8.20 -9.82
CA VAL A 10 12.83 -7.23 -10.59
C VAL A 10 14.12 -7.88 -11.10
N ILE A 11 14.82 -8.64 -10.26
CA ILE A 11 16.05 -9.35 -10.67
C ILE A 11 15.74 -10.41 -11.75
N GLY A 12 14.64 -11.15 -11.59
CA GLY A 12 14.18 -12.14 -12.58
C GLY A 12 13.83 -11.50 -13.92
N ALA A 13 13.12 -10.36 -13.90
CA ALA A 13 12.79 -9.60 -15.11
C ALA A 13 14.06 -9.10 -15.82
N LEU A 14 15.02 -8.53 -15.09
CA LEU A 14 16.32 -8.10 -15.63
C LEU A 14 17.08 -9.27 -16.27
N GLY A 15 17.13 -10.42 -15.61
CA GLY A 15 17.76 -11.64 -16.16
C GLY A 15 17.07 -12.13 -17.45
N PHE A 16 15.74 -12.10 -17.49
CA PHE A 16 14.96 -12.50 -18.66
C PHE A 16 15.18 -11.57 -19.86
N ILE A 17 15.28 -10.25 -19.61
CA ILE A 17 15.61 -9.26 -20.64
C ILE A 17 16.98 -9.54 -21.24
N VAL A 18 18.00 -9.79 -20.41
CA VAL A 18 19.35 -10.12 -20.88
C VAL A 18 19.37 -11.43 -21.67
N ALA A 19 18.62 -12.45 -21.25
CA ALA A 19 18.51 -13.72 -21.97
C ALA A 19 17.85 -13.55 -23.35
N ILE A 20 16.77 -12.76 -23.43
CA ILE A 20 16.11 -12.40 -24.70
C ILE A 20 17.07 -11.61 -25.59
N TRP A 21 17.87 -10.70 -25.04
CA TRP A 21 18.88 -9.95 -25.78
C TRP A 21 19.94 -10.84 -26.42
N ILE A 22 20.44 -11.82 -25.68
CA ILE A 22 21.42 -12.80 -26.21
C ILE A 22 20.76 -13.65 -27.31
N LEU A 23 19.51 -14.07 -27.11
CA LEU A 23 18.77 -14.89 -28.08
C LEU A 23 18.50 -14.13 -29.39
N PHE A 24 17.97 -12.90 -29.32
CA PHE A 24 17.73 -12.06 -30.50
C PHE A 24 19.02 -11.62 -31.16
N GLY A 25 20.05 -11.28 -30.38
CA GLY A 25 21.39 -11.01 -30.90
C GLY A 25 21.92 -12.19 -31.73
N TYR A 26 21.86 -13.40 -31.17
CA TYR A 26 22.33 -14.61 -31.86
C TYR A 26 21.53 -14.91 -33.14
N LEU A 27 20.20 -14.77 -33.11
CA LEU A 27 19.33 -15.04 -34.25
C LEU A 27 19.49 -14.00 -35.37
N TYR A 28 19.68 -12.72 -35.02
CA TYR A 28 19.69 -11.63 -36.00
C TYR A 28 21.07 -11.41 -36.65
N PHE A 29 22.16 -11.55 -35.89
CA PHE A 29 23.52 -11.39 -36.42
C PHE A 29 23.97 -12.56 -37.30
N LYS A 30 23.29 -13.72 -37.24
CA LYS A 30 23.61 -14.87 -38.11
C LYS A 30 23.08 -14.72 -39.55
N LYS A 31 22.13 -13.81 -39.83
CA LYS A 31 21.50 -13.64 -41.17
C LYS A 31 21.09 -12.22 -41.59
N GLY A 32 21.27 -11.17 -40.78
CA GLY A 32 20.73 -9.82 -41.06
C GLY A 32 21.71 -8.66 -40.85
N SER A 33 21.32 -7.44 -41.27
CA SER A 33 22.17 -6.25 -41.16
C SER A 33 22.23 -5.73 -39.71
N VAL A 34 23.46 -5.51 -39.24
CA VAL A 34 23.80 -5.06 -37.86
C VAL A 34 22.99 -3.83 -37.42
N LYS A 35 22.78 -2.87 -38.32
CA LYS A 35 22.03 -1.62 -38.04
C LYS A 35 20.56 -1.87 -37.69
N LYS A 36 19.89 -2.81 -38.37
CA LYS A 36 18.47 -3.13 -38.10
C LYS A 36 18.31 -3.90 -36.79
N GLY A 37 19.27 -4.77 -36.47
CA GLY A 37 19.29 -5.48 -35.18
C GLY A 37 19.47 -4.51 -34.01
N PHE A 38 20.42 -3.58 -34.11
CA PHE A 38 20.67 -2.60 -33.04
C PHE A 38 19.47 -1.66 -32.81
N LEU A 39 18.78 -1.24 -33.87
CA LEU A 39 17.59 -0.40 -33.76
C LEU A 39 16.44 -1.11 -33.03
N LEU A 40 16.18 -2.38 -33.37
CA LEU A 40 15.14 -3.18 -32.71
C LEU A 40 15.48 -3.45 -31.25
N LEU A 41 16.76 -3.65 -30.93
CA LEU A 41 17.25 -3.83 -29.57
C LEU A 41 17.01 -2.58 -28.71
N ILE A 42 17.31 -1.38 -29.24
CA ILE A 42 17.03 -0.12 -28.54
C ILE A 42 15.53 0.06 -28.30
N ILE A 43 14.69 -0.21 -29.30
CA ILE A 43 13.23 -0.10 -29.17
C ILE A 43 12.70 -1.08 -28.12
N SER A 44 13.20 -2.33 -28.12
CA SER A 44 12.84 -3.32 -27.11
C SER A 44 13.27 -2.89 -25.70
N LEU A 45 14.43 -2.24 -25.55
CA LEU A 45 14.88 -1.71 -24.26
C LEU A 45 13.95 -0.61 -23.74
N LEU A 46 13.56 0.31 -24.62
CA LEU A 46 12.66 1.41 -24.28
C LEU A 46 11.27 0.92 -23.89
N LEU A 47 10.73 -0.08 -24.59
CA LEU A 47 9.43 -0.68 -24.25
C LEU A 47 9.46 -1.34 -22.86
N VAL A 48 10.53 -2.06 -22.55
CA VAL A 48 10.66 -2.72 -21.26
C VAL A 48 10.91 -1.72 -20.13
N ALA A 49 11.80 -0.74 -20.33
CA ALA A 49 12.03 0.32 -19.36
C ALA A 49 10.74 1.14 -19.10
N GLY A 50 9.97 1.44 -20.14
CA GLY A 50 8.67 2.10 -20.03
C GLY A 50 7.66 1.28 -19.22
N GLY A 51 7.55 -0.02 -19.49
CA GLY A 51 6.66 -0.91 -18.74
C GLY A 51 7.02 -1.02 -17.25
N VAL A 52 8.31 -1.10 -16.92
CA VAL A 52 8.79 -1.12 -15.52
C VAL A 52 8.49 0.19 -14.81
N VAL A 53 8.72 1.34 -15.46
CA VAL A 53 8.44 2.66 -14.87
C VAL A 53 6.94 2.85 -14.60
N VAL A 54 6.08 2.48 -15.56
CA VAL A 54 4.62 2.58 -15.39
C VAL A 54 4.12 1.64 -14.29
N GLY A 55 4.64 0.41 -14.23
CA GLY A 55 4.29 -0.54 -13.17
C GLY A 55 4.68 -0.05 -11.77
N ILE A 56 5.91 0.46 -11.62
CA ILE A 56 6.39 1.03 -10.36
C ILE A 56 5.58 2.27 -9.99
N GLN A 57 5.30 3.18 -10.94
CA GLN A 57 4.47 4.37 -10.67
C GLN A 57 3.05 3.99 -10.25
N GLY A 58 2.45 2.98 -10.87
CA GLY A 58 1.12 2.48 -10.49
C GLY A 58 1.09 1.89 -9.07
N GLU A 59 2.06 1.07 -8.71
CA GLU A 59 2.18 0.54 -7.34
C GLU A 59 2.44 1.64 -6.31
N TRP A 60 3.24 2.65 -6.65
CA TRP A 60 3.51 3.79 -5.77
C TRP A 60 2.29 4.68 -5.59
N ASN A 61 1.50 4.93 -6.65
CA ASN A 61 0.25 5.68 -6.54
C ASN A 61 -0.77 4.94 -5.68
N ASN A 62 -0.94 3.62 -5.89
CA ASN A 62 -1.87 2.82 -5.09
C ASN A 62 -1.45 2.75 -3.61
N ALA A 63 -0.14 2.68 -3.31
CA ALA A 63 0.36 2.77 -1.95
C ALA A 63 0.26 4.19 -1.36
N ALA A 64 0.25 5.22 -2.20
CA ALA A 64 0.08 6.61 -1.80
C ALA A 64 -1.36 6.92 -1.40
N GLU A 65 -2.34 6.41 -2.15
CA GLU A 65 -3.78 6.66 -1.94
C GLU A 65 -4.32 5.99 -0.67
N GLY A 66 -3.65 4.98 -0.15
CA GLY A 66 -4.09 4.26 1.05
C GLY A 66 -5.15 3.20 0.76
N ILE A 67 -5.59 2.50 1.79
CA ILE A 67 -6.59 1.44 1.69
C ILE A 67 -7.98 1.97 2.04
N THR A 68 -9.02 1.35 1.47
CA THR A 68 -10.40 1.55 1.93
C THR A 68 -10.62 0.85 3.26
N LEU A 69 -11.50 1.40 4.09
CA LEU A 69 -12.00 0.69 5.27
C LEU A 69 -12.72 -0.59 4.85
N SER A 70 -12.66 -1.62 5.70
CA SER A 70 -13.40 -2.84 5.45
C SER A 70 -14.89 -2.63 5.73
N GLU A 71 -15.74 -3.30 4.95
CA GLU A 71 -17.19 -3.25 5.09
C GLU A 71 -17.65 -3.62 6.51
N ASP A 72 -17.00 -4.61 7.13
CA ASP A 72 -17.27 -4.97 8.52
C ASP A 72 -17.05 -3.81 9.50
N VAL A 73 -15.97 -3.03 9.32
CA VAL A 73 -15.66 -1.88 10.19
C VAL A 73 -16.70 -0.78 9.97
N ILE A 74 -17.05 -0.52 8.71
CA ILE A 74 -18.10 0.44 8.35
C ILE A 74 -19.44 0.04 8.99
N GLN A 75 -19.82 -1.23 8.91
CA GLN A 75 -21.06 -1.72 9.51
C GLN A 75 -21.10 -1.57 11.03
N ILE A 76 -19.96 -1.76 11.71
CA ILE A 76 -19.88 -1.51 13.15
C ILE A 76 -20.08 -0.02 13.44
N ILE A 77 -19.38 0.86 12.71
CA ILE A 77 -19.47 2.31 12.89
C ILE A 77 -20.90 2.83 12.64
N ASP A 78 -21.56 2.35 11.59
CA ASP A 78 -22.85 2.89 11.16
C ASP A 78 -24.04 2.35 11.98
N ASN A 79 -23.92 1.16 12.58
CA ASN A 79 -25.05 0.48 13.22
C ASN A 79 -24.92 0.27 14.73
N ILE A 80 -23.72 0.42 15.29
CA ILE A 80 -23.45 0.14 16.70
C ILE A 80 -22.91 1.41 17.36
N SER A 81 -23.45 1.76 18.52
CA SER A 81 -22.90 2.85 19.34
C SER A 81 -21.60 2.37 20.02
N VAL A 82 -20.74 3.30 20.38
CA VAL A 82 -19.45 2.96 21.01
C VAL A 82 -19.67 2.28 22.37
N GLU A 83 -20.71 2.69 23.09
CA GLU A 83 -21.09 2.17 24.41
C GLU A 83 -21.70 0.78 24.36
N ASP A 84 -22.44 0.46 23.29
CA ASP A 84 -23.07 -0.85 23.08
C ASP A 84 -22.13 -1.86 22.41
N ALA A 85 -21.02 -1.39 21.83
CA ALA A 85 -20.04 -2.24 21.16
C ALA A 85 -19.25 -3.09 22.17
N SER A 86 -19.00 -4.36 21.80
CA SER A 86 -18.10 -5.22 22.56
C SER A 86 -16.66 -4.71 22.49
N GLN A 87 -15.84 -5.08 23.46
CA GLN A 87 -14.41 -4.74 23.46
C GLN A 87 -13.69 -5.18 22.17
N GLU A 88 -14.08 -6.32 21.59
CA GLU A 88 -13.54 -6.81 20.32
C GLU A 88 -13.93 -5.90 19.15
N GLN A 89 -15.19 -5.46 19.11
CA GLN A 89 -15.67 -4.53 18.09
C GLN A 89 -14.98 -3.17 18.23
N GLN A 90 -14.83 -2.67 19.46
CA GLN A 90 -14.08 -1.44 19.73
C GLN A 90 -12.63 -1.54 19.29
N ALA A 91 -11.95 -2.66 19.58
CA ALA A 91 -10.60 -2.90 19.11
C ALA A 91 -10.53 -2.96 17.57
N LYS A 92 -11.47 -3.65 16.92
CA LYS A 92 -11.51 -3.80 15.45
C LYS A 92 -11.63 -2.45 14.75
N VAL A 93 -12.52 -1.57 15.24
CA VAL A 93 -12.65 -0.21 14.70
C VAL A 93 -11.44 0.64 15.09
N GLY A 94 -11.08 0.69 16.37
CA GLY A 94 -10.00 1.55 16.88
C GLY A 94 -8.62 1.25 16.29
N GLN A 95 -8.33 -0.01 15.94
CA GLN A 95 -7.09 -0.40 15.26
C GLN A 95 -6.95 0.18 13.84
N SER A 96 -8.04 0.70 13.26
CA SER A 96 -8.02 1.35 11.96
C SER A 96 -7.07 2.56 11.92
N VAL A 97 -6.78 3.20 13.07
CA VAL A 97 -5.80 4.30 13.16
C VAL A 97 -4.38 3.91 12.74
N TYR A 98 -4.02 2.63 12.86
CA TYR A 98 -2.70 2.14 12.46
C TYR A 98 -2.57 1.91 10.94
N LEU A 99 -3.69 1.98 10.21
CA LEU A 99 -3.74 1.75 8.78
C LEU A 99 -3.66 3.07 8.02
N LYS A 100 -2.98 3.05 6.88
CA LYS A 100 -3.01 4.17 5.93
C LYS A 100 -4.33 4.14 5.16
N ILE A 101 -5.40 4.59 5.81
CA ILE A 101 -6.73 4.71 5.20
C ILE A 101 -6.74 5.89 4.24
N ASN A 102 -7.41 5.71 3.10
CA ASN A 102 -7.60 6.76 2.10
C ASN A 102 -8.29 8.00 2.70
N GLU A 103 -8.11 9.15 2.04
CA GLU A 103 -8.59 10.42 2.56
C GLU A 103 -10.13 10.50 2.65
N GLU A 104 -10.84 9.85 1.73
CA GLU A 104 -12.31 9.84 1.67
C GLU A 104 -12.92 9.15 2.89
N ASP A 105 -12.50 7.91 3.15
CA ASP A 105 -12.95 7.11 4.29
C ASP A 105 -12.47 7.74 5.61
N TRP A 106 -11.24 8.26 5.64
CA TRP A 106 -10.71 8.91 6.84
C TRP A 106 -11.55 10.13 7.22
N THR A 107 -11.79 11.05 6.28
CA THR A 107 -12.60 12.26 6.51
C THR A 107 -14.01 11.93 6.99
N LYS A 108 -14.58 10.81 6.52
CA LYS A 108 -15.92 10.40 6.87
C LYS A 108 -16.02 9.78 8.27
N TYR A 109 -15.02 9.00 8.69
CA TYR A 109 -15.11 8.15 9.87
C TYR A 109 -14.11 8.46 10.98
N GLU A 110 -13.18 9.39 10.81
CA GLU A 110 -12.12 9.73 11.77
C GLU A 110 -12.64 9.90 13.21
N ASP A 111 -13.66 10.74 13.40
CA ASP A 111 -14.25 11.00 14.73
C ASP A 111 -14.74 9.71 15.39
N LYS A 112 -15.40 8.84 14.60
CA LYS A 112 -15.88 7.55 15.09
C LYS A 112 -14.74 6.61 15.41
N ILE A 113 -13.74 6.51 14.55
CA ILE A 113 -12.55 5.68 14.81
C ILE A 113 -11.86 6.14 16.10
N MET A 114 -11.78 7.45 16.35
CA MET A 114 -11.22 8.01 17.57
C MET A 114 -12.05 7.68 18.82
N GLU A 115 -13.38 7.84 18.77
CA GLU A 115 -14.27 7.45 19.88
C GLU A 115 -14.10 5.97 20.22
N TYR A 116 -14.10 5.10 19.21
CA TYR A 116 -13.89 3.67 19.36
C TYR A 116 -12.48 3.33 19.90
N TYR A 117 -11.44 4.03 19.46
CA TYR A 117 -10.09 3.88 19.98
C TYR A 117 -10.00 4.25 21.46
N VAL A 118 -10.57 5.39 21.85
CA VAL A 118 -10.58 5.84 23.26
C VAL A 118 -11.33 4.85 24.14
N ALA A 119 -12.51 4.41 23.72
CA ALA A 119 -13.30 3.42 24.45
C ALA A 119 -12.56 2.09 24.60
N TRP A 120 -11.92 1.62 23.52
CA TRP A 120 -11.10 0.43 23.56
C TRP A 120 -9.94 0.56 24.54
N GLN A 121 -9.18 1.66 24.52
CA GLN A 121 -8.06 1.87 25.44
C GLN A 121 -8.52 1.98 26.90
N LYS A 122 -9.63 2.68 27.17
CA LYS A 122 -10.23 2.76 28.51
C LYS A 122 -10.76 1.41 29.01
N SER A 123 -11.24 0.54 28.10
CA SER A 123 -11.64 -0.83 28.47
C SER A 123 -10.47 -1.68 28.96
N LEU A 124 -9.24 -1.36 28.54
CA LEU A 124 -8.01 -2.04 28.94
C LEU A 124 -7.41 -1.41 30.22
N ASN A 125 -7.51 -0.10 30.36
CA ASN A 125 -7.08 0.65 31.52
C ASN A 125 -7.93 1.92 31.72
N ASP A 126 -8.81 1.91 32.71
CA ASP A 126 -9.77 2.98 33.00
C ASP A 126 -9.14 4.24 33.61
N GLN A 127 -7.89 4.15 34.07
CA GLN A 127 -7.15 5.25 34.68
C GLN A 127 -6.45 6.16 33.66
N VAL A 128 -6.41 5.77 32.38
CA VAL A 128 -5.75 6.57 31.36
C VAL A 128 -6.59 7.80 31.04
N ASP A 129 -5.92 8.94 31.01
CA ASP A 129 -6.52 10.21 30.66
C ASP A 129 -7.00 10.23 29.20
N GLU A 130 -8.17 10.81 28.98
CA GLU A 130 -8.80 10.82 27.66
C GLU A 130 -8.08 11.75 26.68
N GLU A 131 -7.60 12.92 27.14
CA GLU A 131 -6.88 13.85 26.27
C GLU A 131 -5.55 13.24 25.82
N MET A 132 -4.89 12.49 26.71
CA MET A 132 -3.69 11.72 26.35
C MET A 132 -3.98 10.71 25.23
N LEU A 133 -5.09 9.97 25.30
CA LEU A 133 -5.48 9.00 24.27
C LEU A 133 -5.80 9.67 22.94
N LYS A 134 -6.47 10.82 22.93
CA LYS A 134 -6.74 11.60 21.70
C LYS A 134 -5.43 12.11 21.08
N THR A 135 -4.51 12.58 21.91
CA THR A 135 -3.18 13.02 21.44
C THR A 135 -2.38 11.83 20.87
N GLU A 136 -2.46 10.67 21.49
CA GLU A 136 -1.83 9.45 20.97
C GLU A 136 -2.45 9.05 19.63
N PHE A 137 -3.78 9.10 19.50
CA PHE A 137 -4.49 8.81 18.27
C PHE A 137 -4.01 9.68 17.10
N GLU A 138 -3.91 11.00 17.29
CA GLU A 138 -3.39 11.92 16.27
C GLU A 138 -1.94 11.55 15.87
N ASN A 139 -1.09 11.24 16.86
CA ASN A 139 0.29 10.81 16.61
C ASN A 139 0.35 9.49 15.83
N LEU A 140 -0.55 8.55 16.12
CA LEU A 140 -0.66 7.28 15.40
C LEU A 140 -1.10 7.50 13.95
N ARG A 141 -2.06 8.39 13.71
CA ARG A 141 -2.46 8.77 12.35
C ARG A 141 -1.30 9.37 11.56
N GLN A 142 -0.55 10.29 12.15
CA GLN A 142 0.63 10.87 11.50
C GLN A 142 1.68 9.81 11.16
N LYS A 143 1.92 8.86 12.06
CA LYS A 143 2.82 7.72 11.79
C LYS A 143 2.31 6.85 10.64
N ALA A 144 1.02 6.54 10.61
CA ALA A 144 0.41 5.74 9.55
C ALA A 144 0.51 6.41 8.16
N LEU A 145 0.38 7.74 8.10
CA LEU A 145 0.55 8.52 6.87
C LEU A 145 2.00 8.60 6.38
N SER A 146 2.96 8.53 7.32
CA SER A 146 4.39 8.60 7.02
C SER A 146 5.04 7.28 6.60
N ASN A 147 4.35 6.15 6.79
CA ASN A 147 4.79 4.80 6.44
C ASN A 147 4.40 4.41 5.00
#